data_AF-A0A538NJE7-F1
#
_entry.id   AF-A0A538NJE7-F1
#
_cell.length_a   1.000
_cell.length_b   1.000
_cell.length_c   1.000
_cell.angle_alpha   90.00
_cell.angle_beta   90.00
_cell.angle_gamma   90.00
#
_symmetry.space_group_name_H-M   'P 1'
#
loop_
_entity.id
_entity.type
_entity.pdbx_description
1 polymer ?
#
loop_
_entity_poly.entity_id
_entity_poly.type
_entity_poly.pdbx_seq_one_letter_code
_entity_poly.pdbx_strand_id
1 'polypeptide(L)' 'RLNLTYAVMSKRKLIQLVNDKLVNGWDDPRMLTISGLRRRGVPASALRAFAYNVGITKYPSMTDMALLE' A
#
# COMPACT_ATOMS: atom_id res chain seq x y z
N ARG A 1 3.16 0.34 14.01
CA ARG A 1 3.13 -0.38 12.72
C ARG A 1 1.84 0.03 12.02
N LEU A 2 1.91 0.43 10.76
CA LEU A 2 0.71 0.75 9.98
C LEU A 2 0.13 -0.54 9.41
N ASN A 3 -1.11 -0.85 9.77
CA ASN A 3 -1.88 -1.90 9.13
C ASN A 3 -2.98 -1.24 8.31
N LEU A 4 -2.97 -1.48 7.00
CA LEU A 4 -3.98 -0.95 6.09
C LEU A 4 -5.09 -1.99 5.92
N THR A 5 -6.35 -1.55 6.09
CA THR A 5 -7.52 -2.36 5.76
C THR A 5 -7.57 -2.56 4.24
N TYR A 6 -7.98 -3.74 3.78
CA TYR A 6 -8.01 -4.13 2.34
C TYR A 6 -6.65 -4.22 1.62
N ALA A 7 -5.52 -4.08 2.31
CA ALA A 7 -4.20 -4.23 1.71
C ALA A 7 -3.48 -5.51 2.13
N VAL A 8 -2.76 -6.13 1.18
CA VAL A 8 -1.87 -7.26 1.45
C VAL A 8 -0.43 -6.76 1.53
N MET A 9 0.10 -6.66 2.75
CA MET A 9 1.47 -6.16 3.00
C MET A 9 2.53 -7.27 3.00
N SER A 10 2.13 -8.55 3.01
CA SER A 10 3.08 -9.67 3.11
C SER A 10 3.77 -9.93 1.78
N LYS A 11 5.11 -9.78 1.75
CA LYS A 11 5.95 -10.07 0.57
C LYS A 11 5.68 -11.46 -0.01
N ARG A 12 5.46 -12.48 0.83
CA ARG A 12 5.17 -13.85 0.36
C ARG A 12 3.87 -13.93 -0.44
N LYS A 13 2.81 -13.26 0.03
CA LYS A 13 1.53 -13.20 -0.67
C LYS A 13 1.62 -12.38 -1.95
N LEU A 14 2.36 -11.27 -1.94
CA LEU A 14 2.59 -10.46 -3.14
C LEU A 14 3.34 -11.24 -4.23
N ILE A 15 4.35 -12.04 -3.86
CA ILE A 15 5.05 -12.92 -4.81
C ILE A 15 4.09 -13.97 -5.37
N GLN A 16 3.23 -14.54 -4.53
CA GLN A 16 2.22 -15.49 -4.99
C GLN A 16 1.28 -14.84 -6.02
N LEU A 17 0.80 -13.61 -5.82
CA LEU A 17 -0.04 -12.90 -6.79
C LEU A 17 0.65 -12.70 -8.15
N VAL A 18 1.95 -12.42 -8.15
CA VAL A 18 2.75 -12.28 -9.38
C VAL A 18 2.92 -13.65 -10.06
N ASN A 19 3.21 -14.69 -9.30
CA ASN A 19 3.37 -16.06 -9.83
C ASN A 19 2.06 -16.60 -10.40
N ASP A 20 0.94 -16.33 -9.74
CA ASP A 20 -0.41 -16.73 -10.16
C ASP A 20 -0.94 -15.86 -11.33
N LYS A 21 -0.11 -14.93 -11.84
CA LYS A 21 -0.42 -14.01 -12.95
C LYS A 21 -1.69 -13.18 -12.75
N LEU A 22 -2.07 -12.92 -11.50
CA LEU A 22 -3.21 -12.07 -11.15
C LEU A 22 -2.86 -10.57 -11.29
N VAL A 23 -1.58 -10.25 -11.31
CA VAL A 23 -1.02 -8.91 -11.53
C VAL A 23 0.07 -8.97 -12.58
N ASN A 24 0.28 -7.86 -13.30
CA ASN A 24 1.27 -7.81 -14.38
C ASN A 24 2.72 -7.83 -13.88
N GLY A 25 2.93 -7.50 -12.60
CA GLY A 25 4.25 -7.43 -12.00
C GLY A 25 4.24 -6.79 -10.62
N TRP A 26 5.45 -6.50 -10.11
CA TRP A 26 5.65 -5.91 -8.79
C TRP A 26 5.30 -4.40 -8.72
N ASP A 27 5.22 -3.80 -9.89
CA ASP A 27 4.98 -2.40 -10.18
C ASP A 27 3.56 -2.17 -10.75
N ASP A 28 2.69 -3.17 -10.68
CA ASP A 28 1.29 -3.06 -11.06
C ASP A 28 0.55 -2.04 -10.16
N PRO A 29 -0.30 -1.14 -10.71
CA PRO A 29 -1.07 -0.17 -9.94
C PRO A 29 -1.97 -0.75 -8.82
N ARG A 30 -2.34 -2.02 -8.93
CA ARG A 30 -3.13 -2.75 -7.92
C ARG A 30 -2.28 -3.20 -6.73
N MET A 31 -0.97 -3.21 -6.88
CA MET A 31 -0.04 -3.56 -5.81
C MET A 31 0.19 -2.34 -4.93
N LEU A 32 0.01 -2.51 -3.62
CA LEU A 32 0.28 -1.47 -2.62
C LEU A 32 1.78 -1.27 -2.34
N THR A 33 2.63 -1.58 -3.33
CA THR A 33 4.06 -1.31 -3.29
C THR A 33 4.30 0.16 -3.62
N ILE A 34 5.41 0.73 -3.16
CA ILE A 34 5.77 2.12 -3.51
C ILE A 34 5.85 2.29 -5.04
N SER A 35 6.36 1.29 -5.75
CA SER A 35 6.41 1.27 -7.21
C SER A 35 5.03 1.22 -7.86
N GLY A 36 4.12 0.38 -7.33
CA GLY A 36 2.73 0.28 -7.79
C GLY A 36 1.95 1.58 -7.56
N LEU A 37 2.07 2.18 -6.37
CA LEU A 37 1.47 3.49 -6.05
C LEU A 37 2.02 4.60 -6.95
N ARG A 38 3.32 4.58 -7.24
CA ARG A 38 3.93 5.53 -8.18
C ARG A 38 3.39 5.34 -9.60
N ARG A 39 3.21 4.10 -10.07
CA ARG A 39 2.60 3.82 -11.38
C ARG A 39 1.10 4.15 -11.41
N ARG A 40 0.39 4.00 -10.28
CA ARG A 40 -1.00 4.45 -10.09
C ARG A 40 -1.15 5.97 -10.22
N GLY A 41 -0.05 6.73 -10.16
CA GLY A 41 -0.05 8.20 -10.25
C GLY A 41 -0.16 8.90 -8.90
N VAL A 42 0.02 8.18 -7.79
CA VAL A 42 -0.01 8.79 -6.45
C VAL A 42 1.22 9.69 -6.29
N PRO A 43 1.04 11.00 -6.05
CA PRO A 43 2.17 11.90 -5.88
C PRO A 43 2.86 11.62 -4.55
N ALA A 44 4.19 11.81 -4.52
CA ALA A 44 4.99 11.60 -3.31
C ALA A 44 4.54 12.51 -2.15
N SER A 45 3.97 13.68 -2.45
CA SER A 45 3.39 14.60 -1.46
C SER A 45 2.18 13.99 -0.74
N ALA A 46 1.27 13.31 -1.45
CA ALA A 46 0.10 12.67 -0.86
C ALA A 46 0.51 11.53 0.10
N LEU A 47 1.49 10.71 -0.30
CA LEU A 47 2.05 9.66 0.56
C LEU A 47 2.66 10.21 1.86
N ARG A 48 3.36 11.35 1.77
CA ARG A 48 3.91 12.03 2.96
C ARG A 48 2.80 12.59 3.84
N ALA A 49 1.83 13.29 3.25
CA ALA A 49 0.68 13.83 3.97
C ALA A 49 -0.09 12.72 4.69
N PHE A 50 -0.31 11.58 4.04
CA PHE A 50 -0.90 10.40 4.64
C PHE A 50 -0.09 9.90 5.84
N ALA A 51 1.23 9.78 5.72
CA ALA A 51 2.09 9.36 6.83
C ALA A 51 2.03 10.33 8.03
N TYR A 52 1.87 11.64 7.79
CA TYR A 52 1.65 12.62 8.85
C TYR A 52 0.25 12.50 9.49
N ASN A 53 -0.79 12.28 8.68
CA ASN A 53 -2.18 12.18 9.14
C ASN A 53 -2.48 10.93 9.97
N VAL A 54 -1.86 9.79 9.64
CA VAL A 54 -2.04 8.53 10.41
C VAL A 54 -1.63 8.70 11.89
N GLY A 55 -0.72 9.62 12.17
CA GLY A 55 -0.19 9.86 13.51
C GLY A 55 0.73 8.74 13.99
N ILE A 56 1.73 9.10 14.80
CA ILE A 56 2.66 8.13 15.39
C ILE A 56 2.12 7.75 16.77
N THR A 57 1.52 6.55 16.87
CA THR A 57 1.04 6.01 18.14
C THR A 57 1.78 4.70 18.48
N LYS A 58 1.83 4.36 19.78
CA LYS A 58 2.41 3.09 20.24
C LYS A 58 1.54 1.88 19.88
N TYR A 59 0.26 2.10 19.56
CA TYR A 59 -0.71 1.03 19.32
C TYR A 59 -0.86 0.72 17.84
N PRO A 60 -1.05 -0.56 17.46
CA PRO A 60 -1.41 -0.90 16.09
C PRO A 60 -2.85 -0.43 15.81
N SER A 61 -3.01 0.49 14.88
CA SER A 61 -4.31 0.90 14.33
C SER A 61 -4.54 0.28 12.95
N MET A 62 -5.77 -0.13 12.68
CA MET A 62 -6.23 -0.47 11.34
C MET A 62 -6.64 0.85 10.67
N THR A 63 -5.91 1.24 9.64
CA THR A 63 -6.19 2.48 8.89
C THR A 63 -6.84 2.11 7.58
N ASP A 64 -7.98 2.74 7.27
CA ASP A 64 -8.70 2.44 6.04
C ASP A 64 -7.96 2.97 4.80
N MET A 65 -8.04 2.22 3.70
CA MET A 65 -7.45 2.59 2.42
C MET A 65 -8.06 3.87 1.85
N ALA A 66 -9.33 4.13 2.21
CA ALA A 66 -10.07 5.34 1.85
C ALA A 66 -9.41 6.65 2.34
N LEU A 67 -8.49 6.60 3.31
CA LEU A 67 -7.74 7.77 3.76
C LEU A 67 -6.58 8.14 2.82
N LEU A 68 -6.21 7.28 1.89
CA LEU A 68 -5.15 7.51 0.90
C LEU A 68 -5.70 7.86 -0.50
N GLU A 69 -6.97 7.55 -0.77
CA GLU A 69 -7.68 8.00 -1.98
C GLU A 69 -8.14 9.45 -1.85
#